data_AF-A0A2G4IEW9-F1
#
_entry.id   AF-A0A2G4IEW9-F1
#
_cell.length_a   1.000
_cell.length_b   1.000
_cell.length_c   1.000
_cell.angle_alpha   90.00
_cell.angle_beta   90.00
_cell.angle_gamma   90.00
#
_symmetry.space_group_name_H-M   'P 1'
#
loop_
_entity.id
_entity.type
_entity.pdbx_description
1 polymer ?
#
loop_
_entity_poly.entity_id
_entity_poly.type
_entity_poly.pdbx_seq_one_letter_code
_entity_poly.pdbx_strand_id
1 'polypeptide(L)'
;MESRAMHVKLETTPTACQRRSSTLASRNSVFPPSGIGPHGRYACDEYALNGPPPLVERVADFRGVASPVLRDSAALAGLALSAAGAAGLSTLESPIVRALPRDGLALILFLDLGHIAVHTLPERETVVLNLLVAAGRDPQMAVDVFARKFGVSETLPARAFDRG
;
A
#
# COMPACT_ATOMS: atom_id res chain seq x y z
N MET A 1 67.87 -9.70 -9.71
CA MET A 1 67.18 -8.43 -9.93
C MET A 1 65.99 -8.72 -10.82
N GLU A 2 64.89 -9.18 -10.23
CA GLU A 2 63.74 -8.36 -9.78
C GLU A 2 62.85 -7.94 -10.96
N SER A 3 61.52 -8.04 -10.97
CA SER A 3 60.53 -8.71 -10.12
C SER A 3 59.23 -8.79 -10.93
N ARG A 4 58.42 -9.83 -10.68
CA ARG A 4 57.10 -10.08 -11.30
C ARG A 4 56.08 -9.02 -10.84
N ALA A 5 55.39 -8.37 -11.78
CA ALA A 5 54.18 -7.61 -11.49
C ALA A 5 52.94 -8.49 -11.71
N MET A 6 52.41 -9.03 -10.61
CA MET A 6 51.10 -9.66 -10.49
C MET A 6 50.07 -8.53 -10.33
N HIS A 7 49.20 -8.29 -11.32
CA HIS A 7 48.02 -7.46 -11.09
C HIS A 7 46.89 -8.35 -10.56
N VAL A 8 46.75 -8.31 -9.23
CA VAL A 8 45.64 -8.90 -8.48
C VAL A 8 44.37 -8.11 -8.74
N LYS A 9 43.32 -8.85 -9.05
CA LYS A 9 41.92 -8.43 -9.21
C LYS A 9 41.43 -7.86 -7.87
N LEU A 10 41.15 -6.55 -7.83
CA LEU A 10 40.47 -5.94 -6.68
C LEU A 10 38.98 -6.26 -6.78
N GLU A 11 38.59 -7.40 -6.20
CA GLU A 11 37.21 -7.66 -5.82
C GLU A 11 36.90 -6.76 -4.62
N THR A 12 36.09 -5.72 -4.84
CA THR A 12 35.51 -4.90 -3.79
C THR A 12 34.41 -5.70 -3.10
N THR A 13 34.82 -6.55 -2.14
CA THR A 13 33.93 -7.01 -1.07
C THR A 13 33.40 -5.80 -0.31
N PRO A 14 32.07 -5.59 -0.19
CA PRO A 14 31.56 -4.60 0.72
C PRO A 14 31.84 -5.07 2.15
N THR A 15 32.68 -4.29 2.82
CA THR A 15 33.01 -4.40 4.24
C THR A 15 31.72 -4.53 5.05
N ALA A 16 31.54 -5.71 5.65
CA ALA A 16 30.55 -5.93 6.69
C ALA A 16 30.74 -4.86 7.78
N CYS A 17 29.74 -4.01 7.97
CA CYS A 17 29.73 -3.02 9.04
C CYS A 17 29.68 -3.76 10.38
N GLN A 18 30.86 -3.91 10.97
CA GLN A 18 31.12 -4.61 12.20
C GLN A 18 30.53 -3.83 13.36
N ARG A 19 29.57 -4.45 14.07
CA ARG A 19 28.95 -3.94 15.30
C ARG A 19 30.01 -3.44 16.27
N ARG A 20 29.96 -2.15 16.61
CA ARG A 20 30.41 -1.66 17.91
C ARG A 20 29.20 -1.17 18.67
N SER A 21 28.80 -1.97 19.65
CA SER A 21 27.88 -1.55 20.71
C SER A 21 28.59 -0.48 21.53
N SER A 22 28.04 0.73 21.55
CA SER A 22 28.26 1.69 22.63
C SER A 22 26.91 2.25 23.09
N THR A 23 26.60 1.85 24.30
CA THR A 23 25.56 2.22 25.27
C THR A 23 24.87 3.59 25.17
N LEU A 24 23.58 3.55 25.52
CA LEU A 24 22.64 4.59 25.97
C LEU A 24 22.01 5.52 24.91
N ALA A 25 20.85 5.09 24.38
CA ALA A 25 19.63 5.92 24.31
C ALA A 25 18.38 5.05 24.06
N SER A 26 17.59 4.88 25.12
CA SER A 26 16.12 4.84 25.21
C SER A 26 15.26 4.62 23.94
N ARG A 27 14.33 3.64 24.07
CA ARG A 27 13.12 3.33 23.26
C ARG A 27 13.32 2.52 21.97
N ASN A 28 13.44 1.20 22.12
CA ASN A 28 13.49 0.25 20.99
C ASN A 28 12.10 -0.09 20.45
N SER A 29 11.72 0.53 19.34
CA SER A 29 10.87 -0.09 18.32
C SER A 29 11.60 -1.30 17.73
N VAL A 30 11.04 -2.49 17.92
CA VAL A 30 11.55 -3.71 17.27
C VAL A 30 11.03 -3.72 15.84
N PHE A 31 11.82 -3.22 14.90
CA PHE A 31 11.62 -3.51 13.48
C PHE A 31 12.11 -4.93 13.20
N PRO A 32 11.28 -5.82 12.61
CA PRO A 32 11.71 -7.17 12.28
C PRO A 32 12.77 -7.17 11.17
N PRO A 33 13.66 -8.18 11.14
CA PRO A 33 14.75 -8.26 10.18
C PRO A 33 14.24 -8.40 8.74
N SER A 34 14.94 -7.69 7.85
CA SER A 34 14.70 -7.55 6.41
C SER A 34 14.63 -8.90 5.69
N GLY A 35 13.43 -9.29 5.26
CA GLY A 35 13.21 -10.35 4.27
C GLY A 35 13.03 -9.74 2.88
N ILE A 36 13.97 -10.02 1.97
CA ILE A 36 13.93 -9.58 0.56
C ILE A 36 12.92 -10.49 -0.17
N GLY A 37 11.70 -9.99 -0.37
CA GLY A 37 10.73 -10.58 -1.28
C GLY A 37 10.63 -9.74 -2.56
N PRO A 38 10.30 -10.34 -3.73
CA PRO A 38 10.26 -9.66 -5.02
C PRO A 38 9.12 -8.64 -5.16
N HIS A 39 8.23 -8.53 -4.16
CA HIS A 39 7.14 -7.57 -4.12
C HIS A 39 7.36 -6.56 -2.99
N GLY A 40 8.27 -5.63 -3.26
CA GLY A 40 8.17 -4.23 -2.83
C GLY A 40 7.90 -3.94 -1.36
N ARG A 41 8.84 -4.29 -0.47
CA ARG A 41 9.07 -3.45 0.71
C ARG A 41 9.72 -2.17 0.19
N TYR A 42 9.14 -1.00 0.43
CA TYR A 42 9.96 0.21 0.43
C TYR A 42 10.97 -0.01 1.56
N ALA A 43 12.19 -0.40 1.21
CA ALA A 43 13.22 -0.65 2.20
C ALA A 43 13.38 0.66 2.98
N CYS A 44 13.36 0.60 4.31
CA CYS A 44 13.63 1.76 5.15
C CYS A 44 14.94 2.46 4.72
N ASP A 45 15.87 1.70 4.14
CA ASP A 45 17.12 2.16 3.51
C ASP A 45 16.90 3.14 2.34
N GLU A 46 15.90 2.90 1.48
CA GLU A 46 15.60 3.77 0.33
C GLU A 46 14.90 5.07 0.77
N TYR A 47 14.04 4.97 1.79
CA TYR A 47 13.40 6.12 2.43
C TYR A 47 14.40 7.05 3.12
N ALA A 48 15.42 6.46 3.78
CA ALA A 48 16.46 7.22 4.48
C ALA A 48 17.41 7.97 3.51
N LEU A 49 17.60 7.45 2.30
CA LEU A 49 18.49 8.03 1.29
C LEU A 49 17.80 9.07 0.40
N ASN A 50 16.54 8.85 0.03
CA ASN A 50 15.84 9.66 -0.97
C ASN A 50 14.69 10.50 -0.39
N GLY A 51 14.39 10.36 0.90
CA GLY A 51 13.19 10.92 1.51
C GLY A 51 11.93 10.12 1.17
N PRO A 52 10.76 10.56 1.66
CA PRO A 52 9.50 9.90 1.34
C PRO A 52 9.22 9.96 -0.16
N PRO A 53 8.84 8.84 -0.81
CA PRO A 53 8.42 8.89 -2.19
C PRO A 53 7.15 9.78 -2.29
N PRO A 54 6.97 10.52 -3.39
CA PRO A 54 5.72 11.22 -3.64
C PRO A 54 4.54 10.26 -3.53
N LEU A 55 3.38 10.74 -3.08
CA LEU A 55 2.17 9.94 -3.02
C LEU A 55 1.26 10.26 -4.21
N VAL A 56 0.60 9.24 -4.73
CA VAL A 56 -0.41 9.34 -5.78
C VAL A 56 -1.76 8.96 -5.16
N GLU A 57 -2.73 9.85 -5.32
CA GLU A 57 -4.11 9.63 -4.92
C GLU A 57 -4.94 9.21 -6.14
N ARG A 58 -5.73 8.16 -6.00
CA ARG A 58 -6.74 7.74 -6.96
C ARG A 58 -8.09 7.62 -6.25
N VAL A 59 -9.09 8.27 -6.81
CA VAL A 59 -10.48 8.19 -6.34
C VAL A 59 -11.35 7.62 -7.44
N ALA A 60 -12.23 6.69 -7.07
CA ALA A 60 -13.17 6.05 -7.97
C ALA A 60 -14.54 5.94 -7.31
N ASP A 61 -15.59 6.28 -8.06
CA ASP A 61 -16.97 6.09 -7.65
C ASP A 61 -17.58 4.97 -8.47
N PHE A 62 -18.07 3.91 -7.84
CA PHE A 62 -18.83 2.86 -8.52
C PHE A 62 -20.32 3.09 -8.26
N ARG A 63 -21.14 3.10 -9.31
CA ARG A 63 -22.60 3.29 -9.24
C ARG A 63 -23.34 2.09 -9.83
N GLY A 64 -24.56 1.86 -9.36
CA GLY A 64 -25.37 0.71 -9.78
C GLY A 64 -24.87 -0.62 -9.19
N VAL A 65 -24.18 -0.57 -8.04
CA VAL A 65 -23.68 -1.74 -7.34
C VAL A 65 -24.81 -2.38 -6.54
N ALA A 66 -25.64 -3.21 -7.18
CA ALA A 66 -26.70 -3.97 -6.51
C ALA A 66 -26.18 -5.18 -5.69
N SER A 67 -24.91 -5.14 -5.26
CA SER A 67 -24.20 -6.28 -4.67
C SER A 67 -24.47 -6.41 -3.16
N PRO A 68 -24.76 -7.62 -2.63
CA PRO A 68 -24.84 -7.87 -1.19
C PRO A 68 -23.56 -7.48 -0.42
N VAL A 69 -22.42 -7.44 -1.12
CA VAL A 69 -21.12 -6.99 -0.59
C VAL A 69 -21.18 -5.59 0.02
N LEU A 70 -22.11 -4.73 -0.41
CA LEU A 70 -22.25 -3.39 0.17
C LEU A 70 -22.55 -3.40 1.67
N ARG A 71 -23.08 -4.52 2.19
CA ARG A 71 -23.46 -4.72 3.59
C ARG A 71 -22.66 -5.82 4.29
N ASP A 72 -21.74 -6.46 3.58
CA ASP A 72 -20.94 -7.59 4.10
C ASP A 72 -19.52 -7.13 4.44
N SER A 73 -19.28 -6.89 5.72
CA SER A 73 -17.98 -6.45 6.25
C SER A 73 -16.85 -7.40 5.90
N ALA A 74 -17.08 -8.71 5.95
CA ALA A 74 -16.04 -9.72 5.70
C ALA A 74 -15.71 -9.78 4.20
N ALA A 75 -16.74 -9.77 3.34
CA ALA A 75 -16.54 -9.76 1.91
C ALA A 75 -15.85 -8.46 1.44
N LEU A 76 -16.20 -7.32 2.02
CA LEU A 76 -15.56 -6.03 1.73
C LEU A 76 -14.09 -6.02 2.17
N ALA A 77 -13.78 -6.55 3.34
CA ALA A 77 -12.41 -6.70 3.83
C ALA A 77 -11.57 -7.64 2.96
N GLY A 78 -12.12 -8.79 2.58
CA GLY A 78 -11.46 -9.72 1.66
C GLY A 78 -11.21 -9.10 0.29
N LEU A 79 -12.14 -8.28 -0.21
CA LEU A 79 -11.99 -7.54 -1.46
C LEU A 79 -10.86 -6.52 -1.39
N ALA A 80 -10.79 -5.73 -0.31
CA ALA A 80 -9.73 -4.73 -0.13
C ALA A 80 -8.33 -5.38 -0.06
N LEU A 81 -8.19 -6.49 0.67
CA LEU A 81 -6.95 -7.25 0.72
C LEU A 81 -6.57 -7.84 -0.64
N SER A 82 -7.54 -8.36 -1.39
CA SER A 82 -7.31 -8.89 -2.74
C SER A 82 -6.87 -7.79 -3.70
N ALA A 83 -7.46 -6.60 -3.61
CA ALA A 83 -7.09 -5.45 -4.42
C ALA A 83 -5.67 -4.96 -4.10
N ALA A 84 -5.31 -4.90 -2.82
CA ALA A 84 -3.96 -4.58 -2.38
C ALA A 84 -2.92 -5.59 -2.92
N GLY A 85 -3.21 -6.89 -2.78
CA GLY A 85 -2.35 -7.95 -3.29
C GLY A 85 -2.17 -7.90 -4.81
N ALA A 86 -3.25 -7.67 -5.57
CA ALA A 86 -3.19 -7.53 -7.03
C ALA A 86 -2.34 -6.33 -7.47
N ALA A 87 -2.43 -5.21 -6.74
CA ALA A 87 -1.63 -4.01 -6.99
C ALA A 87 -0.19 -4.09 -6.43
N GLY A 88 0.20 -5.22 -5.84
CA GLY A 88 1.53 -5.41 -5.24
C GLY A 88 1.79 -4.48 -4.06
N LEU A 89 0.75 -4.12 -3.31
CA LEU A 89 0.81 -3.24 -2.16
C LEU A 89 0.96 -4.05 -0.87
N SER A 90 1.92 -3.64 -0.04
CA SER A 90 2.14 -4.22 1.28
C SER A 90 1.18 -3.62 2.30
N THR A 91 0.51 -4.48 3.07
CA THR A 91 -0.45 -4.10 4.11
C THR A 91 0.19 -4.16 5.49
N LEU A 92 -0.09 -3.17 6.34
CA LEU A 92 0.47 -3.10 7.71
C LEU A 92 -0.31 -3.97 8.71
N GLU A 93 -1.63 -3.96 8.59
CA GLU A 93 -2.54 -4.62 9.54
C GLU A 93 -3.81 -5.12 8.85
N SER A 94 -4.65 -5.83 9.60
CA SER A 94 -5.96 -6.26 9.12
C SER A 94 -6.87 -5.07 8.82
N PRO A 95 -7.75 -5.14 7.81
CA PRO A 95 -8.69 -4.05 7.51
C PRO A 95 -9.57 -3.72 8.71
N ILE A 96 -9.73 -2.42 8.99
CA ILE A 96 -10.66 -1.93 9.99
C ILE A 96 -11.98 -1.63 9.28
N VAL A 97 -13.05 -2.30 9.70
CA VAL A 97 -14.40 -2.11 9.13
C VAL A 97 -15.34 -1.58 10.20
N ARG A 98 -16.13 -0.57 9.84
CA ARG A 98 -17.16 0.03 10.70
C ARG A 98 -18.49 0.03 9.98
N ALA A 99 -19.52 -0.44 10.68
CA ALA A 99 -20.89 -0.21 10.25
C ALA A 99 -21.21 1.30 10.35
N LEU A 100 -21.89 1.80 9.34
CA LEU A 100 -22.44 3.14 9.25
C LEU A 100 -23.98 3.06 9.33
N PRO A 101 -24.67 4.20 9.51
CA PRO A 101 -26.12 4.23 9.37
C PRO A 101 -26.57 3.68 8.00
N ARG A 102 -27.82 3.20 7.93
CA ARG A 102 -28.46 2.67 6.70
C ARG A 102 -27.73 1.46 6.10
N ASP A 103 -27.15 0.63 6.96
CA ASP A 103 -26.39 -0.58 6.60
C ASP A 103 -25.14 -0.32 5.75
N GLY A 104 -24.69 0.94 5.67
CA GLY A 104 -23.43 1.27 5.01
C GLY A 104 -22.22 0.75 5.78
N LEU A 105 -21.09 0.70 5.10
CA LEU A 105 -19.80 0.27 5.66
C LEU A 105 -18.74 1.32 5.34
N ALA A 106 -17.88 1.60 6.31
CA ALA A 106 -16.60 2.25 6.11
C ALA A 106 -15.49 1.23 6.34
N LEU A 107 -14.55 1.13 5.40
CA LEU A 107 -13.38 0.29 5.52
C LEU A 107 -12.13 1.14 5.33
N ILE A 108 -11.12 0.92 6.17
CA ILE A 108 -9.76 1.39 5.95
C ILE A 108 -8.77 0.23 6.05
N LEU A 109 -7.88 0.13 5.08
CA LEU A 109 -6.75 -0.79 5.06
C LEU A 109 -5.47 0.04 4.95
N PHE A 110 -4.63 -0.06 5.97
CA PHE A 110 -3.35 0.64 6.00
C PHE A 110 -2.30 -0.10 5.20
N LEU A 111 -1.59 0.65 4.36
CA LEU A 111 -0.48 0.18 3.55
C LEU A 111 0.84 0.66 4.15
N ASP A 112 1.98 0.08 3.74
CA ASP A 112 3.31 0.57 4.15
C ASP A 112 3.44 2.08 3.93
N LEU A 113 2.87 2.59 2.83
CA LEU A 113 2.80 4.00 2.48
C LEU A 113 1.43 4.34 1.88
N GLY A 114 0.54 4.85 2.74
CA GLY A 114 -0.79 5.31 2.37
C GLY A 114 -1.90 4.36 2.84
N HIS A 115 -2.99 4.25 2.09
CA HIS A 115 -4.16 3.47 2.48
C HIS A 115 -5.09 3.14 1.32
N ILE A 116 -5.97 2.17 1.55
CA ILE A 116 -7.22 1.97 0.80
C ILE A 116 -8.36 2.34 1.74
N ALA A 117 -9.20 3.30 1.35
CA ALA A 117 -10.43 3.65 2.05
C ALA A 117 -11.64 3.38 1.16
N VAL A 118 -12.67 2.76 1.73
CA VAL A 118 -13.90 2.40 1.03
C VAL A 118 -15.10 2.83 1.86
N HIS A 119 -16.06 3.50 1.21
CA HIS A 119 -17.37 3.78 1.77
C HIS A 119 -18.46 3.17 0.90
N THR A 120 -19.31 2.35 1.50
CA THR A 120 -20.50 1.82 0.82
C THR A 120 -21.72 2.64 1.22
N LEU A 121 -22.56 2.94 0.22
CA LEU A 121 -23.86 3.59 0.38
C LEU A 121 -24.91 2.69 -0.27
N PRO A 122 -25.39 1.66 0.44
CA PRO A 122 -26.29 0.66 -0.14
C PRO A 122 -27.59 1.22 -0.68
N GLU A 123 -28.16 2.25 -0.03
CA GLU A 123 -29.37 2.92 -0.49
C GLU A 123 -29.19 3.74 -1.78
N ARG A 124 -27.93 3.99 -2.17
CA ARG A 124 -27.57 4.66 -3.43
C ARG A 124 -26.91 3.71 -4.42
N GLU A 125 -26.82 2.41 -4.10
CA GLU A 125 -26.08 1.41 -4.88
C GLU A 125 -24.68 1.93 -5.28
N THR A 126 -24.00 2.60 -4.34
CA THR A 126 -22.77 3.35 -4.61
C THR A 126 -21.64 2.88 -3.70
N VAL A 127 -20.43 2.84 -4.25
CA VAL A 127 -19.17 2.66 -3.49
C VAL A 127 -18.22 3.79 -3.84
N VAL A 128 -17.69 4.45 -2.83
CA VAL A 128 -16.61 5.43 -2.97
C VAL A 128 -15.31 4.76 -2.55
N LEU A 129 -14.32 4.75 -3.43
CA LEU A 129 -12.99 4.18 -3.22
C LEU A 129 -11.95 5.30 -3.28
N ASN A 130 -11.09 5.36 -2.28
CA ASN A 130 -9.90 6.21 -2.24
C ASN A 130 -8.66 5.34 -2.03
N LEU A 131 -7.66 5.55 -2.88
CA LEU A 131 -6.38 4.86 -2.85
C LEU A 131 -5.30 5.93 -2.74
N LEU A 132 -4.54 5.89 -1.67
CA LEU A 132 -3.33 6.68 -1.52
C LEU A 132 -2.15 5.72 -1.50
N VAL A 133 -1.27 5.81 -2.48
CA VAL A 133 -0.12 4.90 -2.64
C VAL A 133 1.15 5.68 -2.96
N ALA A 134 2.31 5.10 -2.68
CA ALA A 134 3.57 5.67 -3.14
C ALA A 134 3.67 5.68 -4.68
N ALA A 135 4.27 6.73 -5.23
CA ALA A 135 4.53 6.88 -6.65
C ALA A 135 5.38 5.72 -7.19
N GLY A 136 5.09 5.31 -8.42
CA GLY A 136 5.68 4.11 -9.05
C GLY A 136 4.87 2.82 -8.81
N ARG A 137 3.82 2.85 -7.98
CA ARG A 137 2.80 1.79 -7.92
C ARG A 137 1.66 2.08 -8.89
N ASP A 138 0.95 1.03 -9.29
CA ASP A 138 -0.22 1.13 -10.15
C ASP A 138 -1.51 0.96 -9.34
N PRO A 139 -2.10 2.07 -8.82
CA PRO A 139 -3.37 2.00 -8.11
C PRO A 139 -4.55 1.60 -9.00
N GLN A 140 -4.43 1.67 -10.34
CA GLN A 140 -5.51 1.27 -11.24
C GLN A 140 -5.77 -0.23 -11.15
N MET A 141 -4.73 -1.04 -10.92
CA MET A 141 -4.90 -2.48 -10.70
C MET A 141 -5.83 -2.79 -9.53
N ALA A 142 -5.77 -2.01 -8.44
CA ALA A 142 -6.68 -2.16 -7.32
C ALA A 142 -8.12 -1.76 -7.71
N VAL A 143 -8.29 -0.64 -8.41
CA VAL A 143 -9.60 -0.19 -8.94
C VAL A 143 -10.24 -1.27 -9.81
N ASP A 144 -9.47 -1.90 -10.69
CA ASP A 144 -9.96 -2.92 -11.62
C ASP A 144 -10.46 -4.17 -10.88
N VAL A 145 -9.85 -4.52 -9.74
CA VAL A 145 -10.35 -5.59 -8.86
C VAL A 145 -11.73 -5.25 -8.29
N PHE A 146 -11.93 -4.01 -7.83
CA PHE A 146 -13.25 -3.54 -7.37
C PHE A 146 -14.27 -3.53 -8.52
N ALA A 147 -13.89 -3.00 -9.70
CA ALA A 147 -14.76 -2.95 -10.88
C ALA A 147 -15.26 -4.35 -11.28
N ARG A 148 -14.33 -5.33 -11.35
CA ARG A 148 -14.66 -6.74 -11.63
C ARG A 148 -15.57 -7.35 -10.58
N LYS A 149 -15.33 -7.06 -9.30
CA LYS A 149 -16.15 -7.60 -8.21
C LYS A 149 -17.58 -7.04 -8.23
N PHE A 150 -17.74 -5.77 -8.57
CA PHE A 150 -19.05 -5.12 -8.61
C PHE A 150 -19.78 -5.32 -9.95
N GLY A 151 -19.08 -5.74 -11.01
CA GLY A 151 -19.66 -5.88 -12.33
C GLY A 151 -20.00 -4.54 -12.98
N VAL A 152 -19.39 -3.45 -12.50
CA VAL A 152 -19.61 -2.09 -12.99
C VAL A 152 -18.26 -1.40 -13.21
N SER A 153 -18.20 -0.51 -14.20
CA SER A 153 -17.04 0.34 -14.41
C SER A 153 -16.98 1.46 -13.37
N GLU A 154 -15.76 1.90 -13.04
CA GLU A 154 -15.61 3.14 -12.26
C GLU A 154 -16.23 4.32 -13.04
N THR A 155 -16.83 5.24 -12.30
CA THR A 155 -17.17 6.56 -12.79
C THR A 155 -16.14 7.53 -12.24
N LEU A 156 -15.61 8.38 -13.12
CA LEU A 156 -14.73 9.46 -12.70
C LEU A 156 -15.54 10.42 -11.82
N PRO A 157 -14.97 10.91 -10.70
CA PRO A 157 -15.63 11.93 -9.92
C PRO A 157 -15.94 13.13 -10.81
N ALA A 158 -17.13 13.72 -10.67
CA ALA A 158 -17.37 15.06 -11.18
C ALA A 158 -16.31 15.98 -10.54
N ARG A 159 -15.39 16.54 -11.34
CA ARG A 159 -14.28 17.34 -10.83
C ARG A 159 -14.81 18.48 -9.93
N ALA A 160 -14.53 18.37 -8.64
CA ALA A 160 -13.66 19.24 -7.85
C ALA A 160 -14.08 19.14 -6.37
N PHE A 161 -13.28 18.44 -5.56
CA PHE A 161 -13.26 18.75 -4.14
C PHE A 161 -12.44 20.03 -3.99
N ASP A 162 -13.13 21.15 -3.86
CA ASP A 162 -12.57 22.38 -3.30
C ASP A 162 -12.09 22.04 -1.88
N ARG A 163 -10.77 21.96 -1.70
CA ARG A 163 -10.17 22.00 -0.36
C ARG A 163 -9.93 23.48 -0.11
N GLY A 164 -10.93 24.13 0.49
CA GLY A 164 -10.89 25.55 0.85
C GLY A 164 -9.64 25.96 1.62
#